data_AF-A0A151JGW8-F1
#
_entry.id   AF-A0A151JGW8-F1
#
_cell.length_a   1.000
_cell.length_b   1.000
_cell.length_c   1.000
_cell.angle_alpha   90.00
_cell.angle_beta   90.00
_cell.angle_gamma   90.00
#
_symmetry.space_group_name_H-M   'P 1'
#
loop_
_entity.id
_entity.type
_entity.pdbx_description
1 polymer ?
#
loop_
_entity_poly.entity_id
_entity_poly.type
_entity_poly.pdbx_seq_one_letter_code
_entity_poly.pdbx_strand_id
1 'polypeptide(L)'
;MQYQLIDLTTSTCPESAWFIEGAVFAANLTVKPTDPEQWLSSLVGEVSVDLRQAVTEQIHKQHNRILRNEYSLQTLLDQNQQALADFAEGFMSLWPMVEEQWQEVQINDGTQRMLSAWLTCLMLAIDQEQTQAQMKVAGIEMPPQLDDFLPQLDLMLNEVAQAADELMVGNKSQSLNPYKGIGRNDTCPCGSGKKFKQCCGQ
;
A
#
# COMPACT_ATOMS: atom_id res chain seq x y z
N MET A 1 21.92 -9.22 1.92
CA MET A 1 22.05 -8.02 1.07
C MET A 1 21.19 -6.92 1.67
N GLN A 2 21.74 -5.72 1.80
CA GLN A 2 21.01 -4.51 2.21
C GLN A 2 19.91 -4.21 1.18
N TYR A 3 18.77 -3.70 1.64
CA TYR A 3 17.72 -3.28 0.72
C TYR A 3 18.20 -2.11 -0.14
N GLN A 4 17.70 -2.02 -1.37
CA GLN A 4 18.07 -0.96 -2.31
C GLN A 4 16.81 -0.40 -2.95
N LEU A 5 16.79 0.91 -3.13
CA LEU A 5 15.74 1.61 -3.86
C LEU A 5 15.76 1.21 -5.34
N ILE A 6 14.71 1.61 -6.05
CA ILE A 6 14.64 1.46 -7.50
C ILE A 6 15.80 2.22 -8.17
N ASP A 7 16.42 1.60 -9.16
CA ASP A 7 17.42 2.25 -10.00
C ASP A 7 16.70 2.92 -11.18
N LEU A 8 16.73 4.26 -11.20
CA LEU A 8 16.08 5.07 -12.24
C LEU A 8 17.06 5.53 -13.34
N THR A 9 18.34 5.16 -13.28
CA THR A 9 19.39 5.69 -14.18
C THR A 9 19.16 5.41 -15.66
N THR A 10 18.41 4.35 -15.99
CA THR A 10 18.08 3.96 -17.36
C THR A 10 16.68 4.41 -17.80
N SER A 11 15.92 5.09 -16.93
CA SER A 11 14.53 5.50 -17.19
C SER A 11 14.39 7.01 -17.27
N THR A 12 13.47 7.50 -18.12
CA THR A 12 13.03 8.90 -18.12
C THR A 12 11.96 9.10 -17.04
N CYS A 13 12.34 8.91 -15.77
CA CYS A 13 11.45 9.21 -14.64
C CYS A 13 11.76 10.63 -14.13
N PRO A 14 10.76 11.53 -14.06
CA PRO A 14 10.97 12.88 -13.53
C PRO A 14 11.12 12.90 -12.01
N GLU A 15 10.68 11.85 -11.33
CA GLU A 15 10.62 11.76 -9.87
C GLU A 15 11.86 11.11 -9.25
N SER A 16 12.07 11.35 -7.95
CA SER A 16 13.18 10.75 -7.21
C SER A 16 12.92 9.26 -6.90
N ALA A 17 13.99 8.50 -6.66
CA ALA A 17 13.87 7.10 -6.25
C ALA A 17 13.10 6.95 -4.92
N TRP A 18 13.16 7.95 -4.04
CA TRP A 18 12.41 7.99 -2.78
C TRP A 18 10.92 8.22 -3.01
N PHE A 19 10.56 9.15 -3.88
CA PHE A 19 9.17 9.34 -4.31
C PHE A 19 8.57 8.04 -4.86
N ILE A 20 9.27 7.38 -5.78
CA ILE A 20 8.80 6.11 -6.33
C ILE A 20 8.72 5.03 -5.26
N GLU A 21 9.67 4.96 -4.32
CA GLU A 21 9.63 4.00 -3.20
C GLU A 21 8.39 4.20 -2.30
N GLY A 22 8.00 5.45 -2.05
CA GLY A 22 6.79 5.80 -1.31
C GLY A 22 5.51 5.39 -2.04
N ALA A 23 5.43 5.68 -3.35
CA ALA A 23 4.32 5.22 -4.18
C ALA A 23 4.24 3.69 -4.25
N VAL A 24 5.39 3.01 -4.36
CA VAL A 24 5.49 1.55 -4.30
C VAL A 24 4.98 1.02 -2.96
N PHE A 25 5.29 1.68 -1.84
CA PHE A 25 4.75 1.30 -0.54
C PHE A 25 3.24 1.46 -0.47
N ALA A 26 2.69 2.59 -0.93
CA ALA A 26 1.24 2.77 -1.03
C ALA A 26 0.59 1.69 -1.91
N ALA A 27 1.20 1.32 -3.04
CA ALA A 27 0.71 0.25 -3.91
C ALA A 27 0.69 -1.12 -3.19
N ASN A 28 1.69 -1.39 -2.35
CA ASN A 28 1.73 -2.58 -1.50
C ASN A 28 0.69 -2.58 -0.38
N LEU A 29 0.01 -1.47 -0.13
CA LEU A 29 -1.13 -1.38 0.78
C LEU A 29 -2.48 -1.60 0.08
N THR A 30 -2.52 -1.89 -1.21
CA THR A 30 -3.78 -2.22 -1.90
C THR A 30 -4.39 -3.52 -1.35
N VAL A 31 -5.70 -3.51 -1.12
CA VAL A 31 -6.46 -4.67 -0.59
C VAL A 31 -7.23 -5.41 -1.67
N LYS A 32 -7.13 -4.91 -2.92
CA LYS A 32 -7.63 -5.50 -4.16
C LYS A 32 -6.48 -5.55 -5.18
N PRO A 33 -6.49 -6.51 -6.13
CA PRO A 33 -5.50 -6.52 -7.20
C PRO A 33 -5.55 -5.23 -8.02
N THR A 34 -4.41 -4.52 -8.09
CA THR A 34 -4.24 -3.29 -8.86
C THR A 34 -3.05 -3.45 -9.81
N ASP A 35 -3.24 -3.09 -11.07
CA ASP A 35 -2.16 -3.09 -12.06
C ASP A 35 -1.32 -1.81 -11.88
N PRO A 36 0.02 -1.90 -11.75
CA PRO A 36 0.90 -0.74 -11.65
C PRO A 36 0.68 0.33 -12.73
N GLU A 37 0.28 -0.08 -13.93
CA GLU A 37 0.03 0.82 -15.05
C GLU A 37 -1.11 1.82 -14.78
N GLN A 38 -2.08 1.43 -13.94
CA GLN A 38 -3.24 2.26 -13.61
C GLN A 38 -2.89 3.53 -12.84
N TRP A 39 -1.80 3.50 -12.06
CA TRP A 39 -1.40 4.64 -11.23
C TRP A 39 -0.07 5.25 -11.66
N LEU A 40 0.85 4.45 -12.21
CA LEU A 40 2.19 4.94 -12.56
C LEU A 40 2.13 6.07 -13.59
N SER A 41 1.24 5.97 -14.58
CA SER A 41 1.04 7.02 -15.60
C SER A 41 0.54 8.34 -15.02
N SER A 42 -0.21 8.30 -13.92
CA SER A 42 -0.70 9.51 -13.24
C SER A 42 0.40 10.20 -12.44
N LEU A 43 1.43 9.46 -12.03
CA LEU A 43 2.57 10.00 -11.26
C LEU A 43 3.68 10.53 -12.17
N VAL A 44 4.07 9.77 -13.19
CA VAL A 44 5.26 10.09 -14.00
C VAL A 44 4.95 10.52 -15.43
N GLY A 45 3.66 10.57 -15.81
CA GLY A 45 3.23 10.87 -17.17
C GLY A 45 3.48 9.71 -18.14
N GLU A 46 4.42 9.86 -19.06
CA GLU A 46 4.74 8.81 -20.05
C GLU A 46 5.54 7.68 -19.40
N VAL A 47 4.96 6.48 -19.37
CA VAL A 47 5.57 5.30 -18.75
C VAL A 47 6.28 4.45 -19.79
N SER A 48 7.60 4.37 -19.73
CA SER A 48 8.36 3.42 -20.54
C SER A 48 8.17 1.98 -20.04
N VAL A 49 8.34 1.01 -20.94
CA VAL A 49 8.25 -0.42 -20.60
C VAL A 49 9.26 -0.79 -19.51
N ASP A 50 10.48 -0.26 -19.59
CA ASP A 50 11.55 -0.51 -18.63
C ASP A 50 11.21 0.04 -17.24
N LEU A 51 10.65 1.25 -17.17
CA LEU A 51 10.22 1.84 -15.89
C LEU A 51 9.09 1.03 -15.26
N ARG A 52 8.09 0.64 -16.06
CA ARG A 52 6.98 -0.20 -15.59
C ARG A 52 7.50 -1.53 -15.03
N GLN A 53 8.45 -2.16 -15.71
CA GLN A 53 9.06 -3.41 -15.25
C GLN A 53 9.84 -3.19 -13.95
N ALA A 54 10.68 -2.15 -13.88
CA ALA A 54 11.47 -1.84 -12.69
C ALA A 54 10.57 -1.55 -11.47
N VAL A 55 9.49 -0.79 -11.65
CA VAL A 55 8.50 -0.52 -10.59
C VAL A 55 7.80 -1.81 -10.16
N THR A 56 7.39 -2.66 -11.11
CA THR A 56 6.76 -3.95 -10.78
C THR A 56 7.69 -4.86 -9.98
N GLU A 57 8.97 -4.92 -10.36
CA GLU A 57 9.99 -5.66 -9.62
C GLU A 57 10.22 -5.06 -8.22
N GLN A 58 10.22 -3.74 -8.10
CA GLN A 58 10.38 -3.04 -6.82
C GLN A 58 9.19 -3.29 -5.88
N ILE A 59 7.95 -3.31 -6.38
CA ILE A 59 6.75 -3.68 -5.62
C ILE A 59 6.94 -5.05 -4.98
N HIS A 60 7.27 -6.06 -5.79
CA HIS A 60 7.50 -7.41 -5.29
C HIS A 60 8.68 -7.48 -4.30
N LYS A 61 9.77 -6.77 -4.58
CA LYS A 61 10.96 -6.74 -3.71
C LYS A 61 10.63 -6.14 -2.34
N GLN A 62 9.94 -5.02 -2.31
CA GLN A 62 9.55 -4.33 -1.07
C GLN A 62 8.56 -5.18 -0.28
N HIS A 63 7.50 -5.68 -0.93
CA HIS A 63 6.49 -6.53 -0.31
C HIS A 63 7.11 -7.78 0.35
N ASN A 64 7.98 -8.49 -0.38
CA ASN A 64 8.67 -9.67 0.16
C ASN A 64 9.54 -9.36 1.40
N ARG A 65 10.12 -8.15 1.45
CA ARG A 65 10.94 -7.73 2.59
C ARG A 65 10.09 -7.35 3.79
N ILE A 66 8.98 -6.68 3.57
CA ILE A 66 7.99 -6.35 4.60
C ILE A 66 7.45 -7.64 5.24
N LEU A 67 7.03 -8.63 4.44
CA LEU A 67 6.52 -9.91 4.95
C LEU A 67 7.53 -10.70 5.78
N ARG A 68 8.82 -10.44 5.57
CA ARG A 68 9.93 -11.06 6.33
C ARG A 68 10.39 -10.21 7.51
N ASN A 69 9.77 -9.07 7.77
CA ASN A 69 10.22 -8.05 8.73
C ASN A 69 11.68 -7.60 8.48
N GLU A 70 12.09 -7.57 7.21
CA GLU A 70 13.43 -7.20 6.76
C GLU A 70 13.47 -5.82 6.07
N TYR A 71 12.34 -5.11 6.03
CA TYR A 71 12.23 -3.74 5.54
C TYR A 71 12.21 -2.77 6.73
N SER A 72 13.23 -1.91 6.82
CA SER A 72 13.30 -0.83 7.82
C SER A 72 13.51 0.49 7.08
N LEU A 73 12.48 1.31 7.07
CA LEU A 73 12.52 2.63 6.45
C LEU A 73 13.46 3.55 7.25
N GLN A 74 13.45 3.44 8.59
CA GLN A 74 14.38 4.19 9.44
C GLN A 74 15.85 3.96 9.06
N THR A 75 16.23 2.69 8.85
CA THR A 75 17.60 2.33 8.47
C THR A 75 17.95 2.82 7.07
N LEU A 76 16.98 2.82 6.15
CA LEU A 76 17.20 3.28 4.78
C LEU A 76 17.34 4.80 4.67
N LEU A 77 16.57 5.54 5.47
CA LEU A 77 16.61 7.00 5.50
C LEU A 77 17.90 7.54 6.11
N ASP A 78 18.46 6.85 7.11
CA ASP A 78 19.69 7.28 7.80
C ASP A 78 19.64 8.76 8.24
N GLN A 79 18.55 9.15 8.92
CA GLN A 79 18.27 10.52 9.39
C GLN A 79 18.09 11.57 8.27
N ASN A 80 17.92 11.15 7.02
CA ASN A 80 17.66 12.06 5.91
C ASN A 80 16.17 12.47 5.86
N GLN A 81 15.84 13.63 6.42
CA GLN A 81 14.48 14.17 6.41
C GLN A 81 13.97 14.52 5.00
N GLN A 82 14.84 14.97 4.09
CA GLN A 82 14.43 15.24 2.71
C GLN A 82 14.01 13.95 1.99
N ALA A 83 14.75 12.87 2.18
CA ALA A 83 14.38 11.56 1.65
C ALA A 83 13.04 11.07 2.22
N LEU A 84 12.76 11.35 3.50
CA LEU A 84 11.48 11.02 4.11
C LEU A 84 10.35 11.86 3.53
N ALA A 85 10.57 13.16 3.28
CA ALA A 85 9.59 14.03 2.62
C ALA A 85 9.29 13.53 1.20
N ASP A 86 10.31 13.27 0.37
CA ASP A 86 10.13 12.70 -0.96
C ASP A 86 9.34 11.37 -0.92
N PHE A 87 9.69 10.46 -0.01
CA PHE A 87 8.96 9.21 0.20
C PHE A 87 7.51 9.46 0.61
N ALA A 88 7.27 10.40 1.51
CA ALA A 88 5.93 10.75 1.97
C ALA A 88 5.08 11.34 0.84
N GLU A 89 5.64 12.23 0.00
CA GLU A 89 4.96 12.78 -1.17
C GLU A 89 4.56 11.70 -2.17
N GLY A 90 5.47 10.77 -2.45
CA GLY A 90 5.19 9.64 -3.33
C GLY A 90 4.08 8.73 -2.80
N PHE A 91 4.11 8.44 -1.50
CA PHE A 91 3.05 7.68 -0.84
C PHE A 91 1.70 8.41 -0.93
N MET A 92 1.68 9.69 -0.53
CA MET A 92 0.45 10.49 -0.45
C MET A 92 -0.15 10.78 -1.82
N SER A 93 0.66 10.77 -2.88
CA SER A 93 0.19 10.92 -4.26
C SER A 93 -0.65 9.72 -4.72
N LEU A 94 -0.36 8.52 -4.22
CA LEU A 94 -1.11 7.30 -4.55
C LEU A 94 -2.21 6.97 -3.52
N TRP A 95 -2.05 7.43 -2.28
CA TRP A 95 -2.92 7.07 -1.16
C TRP A 95 -4.43 7.24 -1.43
N PRO A 96 -4.94 8.32 -2.07
CA PRO A 96 -6.38 8.48 -2.30
C PRO A 96 -7.03 7.29 -3.03
N MET A 97 -6.33 6.73 -4.02
CA MET A 97 -6.82 5.53 -4.74
C MET A 97 -6.84 4.29 -3.84
N VAL A 98 -5.82 4.14 -3.00
CA VAL A 98 -5.72 3.02 -2.05
C VAL A 98 -6.79 3.15 -0.97
N GLU A 99 -6.99 4.36 -0.44
CA GLU A 99 -7.94 4.69 0.61
C GLU A 99 -9.38 4.32 0.22
N GLU A 100 -9.78 4.54 -1.03
CA GLU A 100 -11.10 4.08 -1.54
C GLU A 100 -11.31 2.59 -1.32
N GLN A 101 -10.27 1.77 -1.49
CA GLN A 101 -10.35 0.32 -1.24
C GLN A 101 -10.45 0.01 0.25
N TRP A 102 -9.76 0.79 1.10
CA TRP A 102 -9.77 0.63 2.55
C TRP A 102 -11.10 1.05 3.19
N GLN A 103 -11.84 1.97 2.56
CA GLN A 103 -13.19 2.34 3.03
C GLN A 103 -14.21 1.20 2.91
N GLU A 104 -13.96 0.23 2.02
CA GLU A 104 -14.85 -0.91 1.79
C GLU A 104 -14.58 -2.10 2.72
N VAL A 105 -13.48 -2.07 3.49
CA VAL A 105 -13.06 -3.16 4.36
C VAL A 105 -13.16 -2.75 5.82
N GLN A 106 -13.29 -3.75 6.71
CA GLN A 106 -13.29 -3.54 8.14
C GLN A 106 -11.93 -3.93 8.70
N ILE A 107 -11.27 -2.99 9.38
CA ILE A 107 -10.03 -3.21 10.10
C ILE A 107 -10.26 -3.04 11.60
N ASN A 108 -9.40 -3.64 12.42
CA ASN A 108 -9.49 -3.50 13.86
C ASN A 108 -8.98 -2.11 14.32
N ASP A 109 -9.39 -1.69 15.53
CA ASP A 109 -9.02 -0.40 16.12
C ASP A 109 -7.51 -0.19 16.27
N GLY A 110 -6.72 -1.27 16.40
CA GLY A 110 -5.26 -1.21 16.46
C GLY A 110 -4.67 -0.77 15.12
N THR A 111 -5.02 -1.49 14.06
CA THR A 111 -4.61 -1.18 12.69
C THR A 111 -5.10 0.20 12.26
N GLN A 112 -6.33 0.58 12.60
CA GLN A 112 -6.85 1.92 12.29
C GLN A 112 -5.99 3.01 12.94
N ARG A 113 -5.60 2.84 14.22
CA ARG A 113 -4.71 3.79 14.91
C ARG A 113 -3.31 3.84 14.29
N MET A 114 -2.74 2.70 13.91
CA MET A 114 -1.43 2.66 13.24
C MET A 114 -1.48 3.31 11.85
N LEU A 115 -2.56 3.10 11.10
CA LEU A 115 -2.77 3.78 9.83
C LEU A 115 -2.92 5.30 10.01
N SER A 116 -3.75 5.75 10.97
CA SER A 116 -3.89 7.19 11.24
C SER A 116 -2.57 7.84 11.69
N ALA A 117 -1.79 7.14 12.53
CA ALA A 117 -0.48 7.60 12.97
C ALA A 117 0.53 7.64 11.81
N TRP A 118 0.52 6.62 10.94
CA TRP A 118 1.31 6.57 9.72
C TRP A 118 1.02 7.76 8.79
N LEU A 119 -0.26 7.99 8.45
CA LEU A 119 -0.66 9.10 7.60
C LEU A 119 -0.29 10.46 8.21
N THR A 120 -0.48 10.61 9.52
CA THR A 120 -0.08 11.82 10.25
C THR A 120 1.43 12.04 10.16
N CYS A 121 2.23 11.00 10.37
CA CYS A 121 3.69 11.07 10.23
C CYS A 121 4.10 11.53 8.83
N LEU A 122 3.47 11.00 7.77
CA LEU A 122 3.78 11.39 6.39
C LEU A 122 3.35 12.83 6.10
N MET A 123 2.18 13.28 6.55
CA MET A 123 1.76 14.68 6.40
C MET A 123 2.73 15.65 7.09
N LEU A 124 3.18 15.32 8.30
CA LEU A 124 4.19 16.11 9.02
C LEU A 124 5.55 16.10 8.32
N ALA A 125 5.92 14.99 7.68
CA ALA A 125 7.16 14.91 6.90
C ALA A 125 7.14 15.77 5.64
N ILE A 126 5.98 15.93 5.00
CA ILE A 126 5.80 16.78 3.81
C ILE A 126 5.80 18.26 4.21
N ASP A 127 4.90 18.65 5.12
CA ASP A 127 4.80 20.02 5.61
C ASP A 127 4.29 20.03 7.06
N GLN A 128 5.25 20.10 7.98
CA GLN A 128 4.95 20.12 9.41
C GLN A 128 4.18 21.37 9.83
N GLU A 129 4.55 22.55 9.31
CA GLU A 129 3.94 23.82 9.71
C GLU A 129 2.47 23.86 9.30
N GLN A 130 2.19 23.53 8.03
CA GLN A 130 0.84 23.49 7.50
C GLN A 130 -0.01 22.42 8.20
N THR A 131 0.53 21.20 8.39
CA THR A 131 -0.19 20.11 9.05
C THR A 131 -0.57 20.50 10.49
N GLN A 132 0.36 21.06 11.26
CA GLN A 132 0.08 21.51 12.63
C GLN A 132 -0.90 22.69 12.67
N ALA A 133 -0.86 23.61 11.69
CA ALA A 133 -1.83 24.69 11.59
C ALA A 133 -3.25 24.15 11.36
N GLN A 134 -3.42 23.18 10.45
CA GLN A 134 -4.71 22.53 10.20
C GLN A 134 -5.22 21.79 11.44
N MET A 135 -4.34 21.08 12.15
CA MET A 135 -4.68 20.39 13.40
C MET A 135 -5.16 21.36 14.49
N LYS A 136 -4.49 22.51 14.65
CA LYS A 136 -4.93 23.56 15.59
C LYS A 136 -6.31 24.11 15.23
N VAL A 137 -6.57 24.33 13.95
CA VAL A 137 -7.90 24.75 13.45
C VAL A 137 -8.96 23.68 13.75
N ALA A 138 -8.61 22.40 13.65
CA ALA A 138 -9.48 21.28 14.03
C ALA A 138 -9.65 21.09 15.55
N GLY A 139 -9.03 21.95 16.38
CA GLY A 139 -9.17 21.92 17.84
C GLY A 139 -8.10 21.13 18.58
N ILE A 140 -7.03 20.70 17.91
CA ILE A 140 -5.89 20.03 18.56
C ILE A 140 -4.96 21.10 19.14
N GLU A 141 -5.05 21.33 20.45
CA GLU A 141 -4.27 22.39 21.13
C GLU A 141 -2.76 22.18 21.03
N MET A 142 -2.31 20.94 21.15
CA MET A 142 -0.91 20.54 21.09
C MET A 142 -0.73 19.49 19.99
N PRO A 143 -0.54 19.91 18.73
CA PRO A 143 -0.30 18.96 17.66
C PRO A 143 1.08 18.31 17.82
N PRO A 144 1.22 17.02 17.43
CA PRO A 144 2.48 16.31 17.52
C PRO A 144 3.52 16.86 16.53
N GLN A 145 4.78 16.56 16.81
CA GLN A 145 5.93 16.82 15.93
C GLN A 145 6.26 15.55 15.13
N LEU A 146 6.95 15.69 14.00
CA LEU A 146 7.44 14.54 13.24
C LEU A 146 8.29 13.60 14.09
N ASP A 147 9.16 14.16 14.92
CA ASP A 147 10.08 13.42 15.80
C ASP A 147 9.35 12.52 16.81
N ASP A 148 8.09 12.79 17.14
CA ASP A 148 7.29 11.95 18.04
C ASP A 148 6.95 10.59 17.40
N PHE A 149 6.91 10.54 16.06
CA PHE A 149 6.54 9.34 15.29
C PHE A 149 7.74 8.53 14.80
N LEU A 150 8.89 9.17 14.55
CA LEU A 150 10.08 8.52 13.97
C LEU A 150 10.50 7.22 14.71
N PRO A 151 10.51 7.15 16.06
CA PRO A 151 10.89 5.92 16.77
C PRO A 151 9.98 4.72 16.49
N GLN A 152 8.75 4.96 16.02
CA GLN A 152 7.72 3.95 15.75
C GLN A 152 7.48 3.75 14.25
N LEU A 153 8.26 4.41 13.38
CA LEU A 153 8.03 4.42 11.94
C LEU A 153 7.92 3.01 11.35
N ASP A 154 8.89 2.14 11.67
CA ASP A 154 8.89 0.76 11.16
C ASP A 154 7.75 -0.08 11.77
N LEU A 155 7.33 0.20 13.00
CA LEU A 155 6.21 -0.51 13.63
C LEU A 155 4.90 -0.21 12.92
N MET A 156 4.61 1.08 12.69
CA MET A 156 3.41 1.51 11.96
C MET A 156 3.39 0.96 10.54
N LEU A 157 4.53 1.06 9.85
CA LEU A 157 4.71 0.55 8.49
C LEU A 157 4.38 -0.94 8.41
N ASN A 158 4.98 -1.76 9.28
CA ASN A 158 4.77 -3.20 9.25
C ASN A 158 3.32 -3.56 9.63
N GLU A 159 2.73 -2.94 10.65
CA GLU A 159 1.33 -3.22 11.04
C GLU A 159 0.37 -2.96 9.88
N VAL A 160 0.48 -1.79 9.24
CA VAL A 160 -0.43 -1.40 8.15
C VAL A 160 -0.25 -2.31 6.93
N ALA A 161 1.00 -2.66 6.60
CA ALA A 161 1.27 -3.53 5.47
C ALA A 161 0.85 -4.99 5.69
N GLN A 162 1.01 -5.52 6.90
CA GLN A 162 0.52 -6.87 7.24
C GLN A 162 -1.02 -6.91 7.15
N ALA A 163 -1.71 -5.90 7.68
CA ALA A 163 -3.15 -5.81 7.55
C ALA A 163 -3.62 -5.75 6.08
N ALA A 164 -2.90 -5.00 5.23
CA ALA A 164 -3.19 -4.95 3.80
C ALA A 164 -3.07 -6.34 3.14
N ASP A 165 -1.98 -7.06 3.44
CA ASP A 165 -1.74 -8.40 2.90
C ASP A 165 -2.82 -9.40 3.35
N GLU A 166 -3.17 -9.40 4.63
CA GLU A 166 -4.24 -10.25 5.16
C GLU A 166 -5.57 -10.02 4.45
N LEU A 167 -5.93 -8.75 4.21
CA LEU A 167 -7.14 -8.37 3.47
C LEU A 167 -7.06 -8.78 2.00
N MET A 168 -5.90 -8.61 1.35
CA MET A 168 -5.70 -9.00 -0.04
C MET A 168 -5.80 -10.53 -0.22
N VAL A 169 -5.17 -11.31 0.66
CA VAL A 169 -5.22 -12.78 0.66
C VAL A 169 -6.63 -13.27 1.02
N GLY A 170 -7.28 -12.66 2.01
CA GLY A 170 -8.67 -12.92 2.37
C GLY A 170 -9.61 -12.71 1.18
N ASN A 171 -9.45 -11.62 0.44
CA ASN A 171 -10.21 -11.34 -0.79
C ASN A 171 -9.90 -12.34 -1.91
N LYS A 172 -8.64 -12.76 -2.10
CA LYS A 172 -8.28 -13.83 -3.05
C LYS A 172 -8.96 -15.15 -2.70
N SER A 173 -9.05 -15.49 -1.42
CA SER A 173 -9.75 -16.70 -0.97
C SER A 173 -11.26 -16.64 -1.22
N GLN A 174 -11.87 -15.45 -1.11
CA GLN A 174 -13.30 -15.24 -1.41
C GLN A 174 -13.62 -15.13 -2.90
N SER A 175 -12.65 -14.73 -3.74
CA SER A 175 -12.82 -14.58 -5.19
C SER A 175 -12.63 -15.89 -5.97
N LEU A 176 -12.00 -16.91 -5.37
CA LEU A 176 -11.72 -18.21 -6.00
C LEU A 176 -12.77 -19.30 -5.72
N ASN A 177 -14.01 -18.96 -5.36
CA ASN A 177 -15.10 -19.94 -5.44
C ASN A 177 -15.79 -19.80 -6.81
N PRO A 178 -15.42 -20.58 -7.84
CA PRO A 178 -16.07 -20.56 -9.16
C PRO A 178 -17.56 -20.96 -9.11
N TYR A 179 -18.03 -21.42 -7.95
CA TYR A 179 -19.42 -21.81 -7.70
C TYR A 179 -20.15 -20.84 -6.77
N LYS A 180 -19.57 -19.67 -6.47
CA LYS A 180 -20.22 -18.61 -5.69
C LYS A 180 -21.49 -18.16 -6.41
N GLY A 181 -22.65 -18.31 -5.75
CA GLY A 181 -23.97 -17.99 -6.32
C GLY A 181 -24.71 -19.17 -6.96
N ILE A 182 -24.11 -20.36 -7.03
CA ILE A 182 -24.79 -21.57 -7.53
C ILE A 182 -25.49 -22.27 -6.38
N GLY A 183 -26.83 -22.37 -6.45
CA GLY A 183 -27.63 -23.08 -5.47
C GLY A 183 -27.36 -24.59 -5.49
N ARG A 184 -27.42 -25.25 -4.33
CA ARG A 184 -27.20 -26.72 -4.21
C ARG A 184 -28.05 -27.56 -5.18
N ASN A 185 -29.22 -27.06 -5.56
CA ASN A 185 -30.17 -27.77 -6.44
C ASN A 185 -30.11 -27.31 -7.91
N ASP A 186 -29.29 -26.31 -8.25
CA ASP A 186 -29.17 -25.78 -9.61
C ASP A 186 -28.41 -26.76 -10.51
N THR A 187 -28.60 -26.63 -11.82
CA THR A 187 -27.87 -27.42 -12.81
C THR A 187 -26.37 -27.11 -12.70
N CYS A 188 -25.55 -28.16 -12.64
CA CYS A 188 -24.11 -28.03 -12.44
C CYS A 188 -23.44 -27.38 -13.65
N PRO A 189 -22.58 -26.36 -13.46
CA PRO A 189 -21.96 -25.60 -14.56
C PRO A 189 -20.93 -26.38 -15.37
N CYS A 190 -20.54 -27.59 -14.95
CA CYS A 190 -19.62 -28.46 -15.69
C CYS A 190 -20.25 -29.17 -16.90
N GLY A 191 -21.54 -28.90 -17.20
CA GLY A 191 -22.24 -29.48 -18.34
C GLY A 191 -22.73 -30.92 -18.14
N SER A 192 -22.65 -31.47 -16.92
CA SER A 192 -23.05 -32.84 -16.63
C SER A 192 -24.56 -33.09 -16.63
N GLY A 193 -25.38 -32.03 -16.65
CA GLY A 193 -26.84 -32.10 -16.52
C GLY A 193 -27.36 -32.51 -15.14
N LYS A 194 -26.48 -32.76 -14.16
CA LYS A 194 -26.83 -33.11 -12.78
C LYS A 194 -27.01 -31.85 -11.91
N LYS A 195 -27.70 -31.98 -10.77
CA LYS A 195 -27.75 -30.90 -9.75
C LYS A 195 -26.36 -30.69 -9.14
N PHE A 196 -26.02 -29.45 -8.78
CA PHE A 196 -24.70 -29.07 -8.25
C PHE A 196 -24.26 -29.96 -7.07
N LYS A 197 -25.14 -30.20 -6.09
CA LYS A 197 -24.88 -31.09 -4.93
C LYS A 197 -24.62 -32.57 -5.27
N GLN A 198 -24.88 -33.00 -6.50
CA GLN A 198 -24.68 -34.37 -6.98
C GLN A 198 -23.55 -34.46 -8.02
N CYS A 199 -22.75 -33.40 -8.15
CA CYS A 199 -21.66 -33.30 -9.11
C CYS A 199 -20.50 -32.50 -8.50
N CYS A 200 -20.19 -31.29 -9.00
CA CYS A 200 -19.06 -30.49 -8.52
C CYS A 200 -19.22 -29.94 -7.09
N GLY A 201 -20.43 -29.99 -6.52
CA GLY A 201 -20.71 -29.57 -5.14
C GLY A 201 -20.79 -30.74 -4.15
N GLN A 202 -20.20 -31.88 -4.48
CA GLN A 202 -19.93 -32.97 -3.52
C GLN A 202 -18.67 -32.69 -2.71
#